data_AF-A0A930NK99-F1
#
_entry.id   AF-A0A930NK99-F1
#
_cell.length_a   1.000
_cell.length_b   1.000
_cell.length_c   1.000
_cell.angle_alpha   90.00
_cell.angle_beta   90.00
_cell.angle_gamma   90.00
#
_symmetry.space_group_name_H-M   'P 1'
#
loop_
_entity.id
_entity.type
_entity.pdbx_description
1 polymer ?
#
loop_
_entity_poly.entity_id
_entity_poly.type
_entity_poly.pdbx_seq_one_letter_code
_entity_poly.pdbx_strand_id
1 'polypeptide(L)' 'MDWLINLFQTQDSVAHIVLLYSIVIALGVYLGKIKIGGISLGVTFVLFVGILAGHINFTGPRPVLNFLQDFGLI' A
#
# COMPACT_ATOMS: atom_id res chain seq x y z
N MET A 1 -16.21 -18.93 -10.06
CA MET A 1 -16.20 -17.46 -9.92
C MET A 1 -15.99 -17.03 -8.47
N ASP A 2 -15.93 -17.98 -7.53
CA ASP A 2 -15.68 -17.74 -6.11
C ASP A 2 -14.22 -17.44 -5.78
N TRP A 3 -13.28 -17.77 -6.68
CA TRP A 3 -11.86 -17.52 -6.45
C TRP A 3 -11.52 -16.01 -6.40
N LEU A 4 -12.20 -15.20 -7.22
CA LEU A 4 -12.04 -13.75 -7.22
C LEU A 4 -12.69 -13.12 -5.97
N ILE A 5 -13.82 -13.67 -5.55
CA ILE A 5 -14.54 -13.21 -4.34
C ILE A 5 -13.76 -13.60 -3.08
N ASN A 6 -13.19 -14.81 -3.03
CA ASN A 6 -12.30 -15.24 -1.95
C ASN A 6 -11.03 -14.39 -1.88
N LEU A 7 -10.48 -13.94 -3.02
CA LEU A 7 -9.37 -12.98 -3.05
C LEU A 7 -9.69 -11.65 -2.36
N PHE A 8 -10.95 -11.22 -2.32
CA PHE A 8 -11.38 -10.01 -1.61
C PHE A 8 -11.92 -10.28 -0.19
N GLN A 9 -12.38 -11.49 0.13
CA GLN A 9 -12.98 -11.85 1.43
C GLN A 9 -12.03 -12.56 2.41
N THR A 10 -10.98 -13.26 1.96
CA THR A 10 -10.03 -13.94 2.86
C THR A 10 -8.84 -13.04 3.19
N GLN A 11 -8.88 -12.42 4.37
CA GLN A 11 -7.85 -11.51 4.87
C GLN A 11 -6.51 -12.21 5.16
N ASP A 12 -6.50 -13.53 5.33
CA ASP A 12 -5.28 -14.32 5.63
C ASP A 12 -4.50 -14.77 4.38
N SER A 13 -5.02 -14.53 3.17
CA SER A 13 -4.35 -14.95 1.95
C SER A 13 -3.27 -13.96 1.51
N VAL A 14 -2.06 -14.46 1.22
CA VAL A 14 -0.94 -13.69 0.67
C VAL A 14 -1.34 -12.87 -0.55
N ALA A 15 -2.24 -13.41 -1.38
CA ALA A 15 -2.69 -12.73 -2.59
C ALA A 15 -3.56 -11.50 -2.30
N HIS A 16 -4.39 -11.51 -1.26
CA HIS A 16 -5.16 -10.34 -0.82
C HIS A 16 -4.23 -9.21 -0.37
N ILE A 17 -3.18 -9.58 0.36
CA ILE A 17 -2.20 -8.65 0.92
C ILE A 17 -1.37 -8.00 -0.19
N VAL A 18 -0.88 -8.79 -1.15
CA VAL A 18 -0.16 -8.28 -2.32
C VAL A 18 -1.05 -7.34 -3.13
N LEU A 19 -2.33 -7.68 -3.30
CA LEU A 19 -3.29 -6.83 -4.02
C LEU A 19 -3.51 -5.50 -3.28
N LEU A 20 -3.76 -5.52 -1.97
CA LEU A 20 -3.88 -4.32 -1.14
C LEU A 20 -2.67 -3.40 -1.28
N TYR A 21 -1.46 -3.93 -1.09
CA TYR A 21 -0.24 -3.13 -1.14
C TYR A 21 0.09 -2.64 -2.54
N SER A 22 -0.22 -3.41 -3.60
CA SER A 22 -0.04 -2.94 -4.97
C SER A 22 -0.84 -1.67 -5.26
N ILE A 23 -2.05 -1.55 -4.70
CA ILE A 23 -2.90 -0.36 -4.84
C ILE A 23 -2.29 0.82 -4.07
N VAL A 24 -1.83 0.59 -2.84
CA VAL A 24 -1.18 1.62 -2.00
C VAL A 24 0.07 2.16 -2.68
N ILE A 25 0.93 1.28 -3.21
CA ILE A 25 2.16 1.67 -3.91
C ILE A 25 1.83 2.37 -5.23
N ALA A 26 0.86 1.86 -6.00
CA ALA A 26 0.45 2.50 -7.26
C ALA A 26 -0.07 3.93 -7.03
N LEU A 27 -0.91 4.13 -6.02
CA LEU A 27 -1.38 5.46 -5.62
C LEU A 27 -0.23 6.33 -5.12
N GLY A 28 0.62 5.81 -4.23
CA GLY A 28 1.77 6.52 -3.70
C GLY A 28 2.75 7.01 -4.78
N VAL A 29 3.06 6.16 -5.74
CA VAL A 29 3.92 6.50 -6.88
C VAL A 29 3.23 7.50 -7.80
N TYR A 30 1.93 7.33 -8.05
CA TYR A 30 1.17 8.27 -8.87
C TYR A 30 1.15 9.67 -8.26
N LEU A 31 0.84 9.78 -6.96
CA LEU A 31 0.91 11.04 -6.21
C LEU A 31 2.34 11.60 -6.14
N GLY A 32 3.35 10.74 -6.00
CA GLY A 32 4.76 11.14 -5.97
C GLY A 32 5.29 11.78 -7.25
N LYS A 33 4.63 11.51 -8.39
CA LYS A 33 4.93 12.15 -9.68
C LYS A 33 4.27 13.53 -9.82
N ILE A 34 3.33 13.89 -8.94
CA ILE A 34 2.70 15.21 -8.94
C ILE A 34 3.70 16.21 -8.35
N LYS A 35 4.09 17.20 -9.16
CA LYS A 35 4.99 18.27 -8.73
C LYS A 35 4.15 19.42 -8.19
N ILE A 36 4.34 19.78 -6.93
CA ILE A 36 3.73 20.96 -6.32
C ILE A 36 4.83 22.00 -6.13
N GLY A 37 4.72 23.15 -6.78
CA GLY A 37 5.68 24.25 -6.62
C GLY A 37 7.10 24.00 -7.16
N GLY A 38 7.28 23.08 -8.12
CA GLY A 38 8.59 22.80 -8.75
C GLY A 38 9.43 21.75 -8.02
N ILE A 39 9.03 21.30 -6.83
CA ILE A 39 9.68 20.24 -6.06
C ILE A 39 8.84 18.97 -6.19
N SER A 40 9.48 17.87 -6.60
CA SER A 40 8.87 16.53 -6.64
C SER A 40 9.35 15.78 -5.41
N LEU A 41 8.45 15.40 -4.51
CA LEU A 41 8.80 14.52 -3.38
C LEU A 41 9.08 13.07 -3.84
N GLY A 42 8.74 12.73 -5.09
CA GLY A 42 9.12 11.46 -5.70
C GLY A 42 8.48 10.27 -4.97
N VAL A 43 9.23 9.19 -4.83
CA VAL A 43 8.74 7.92 -4.24
C VAL A 43 8.38 8.06 -2.75
N THR A 44 8.78 9.14 -2.07
CA THR A 44 8.45 9.36 -0.65
C THR A 44 6.96 9.58 -0.38
N PHE A 45 6.14 9.92 -1.38
CA PHE A 45 4.68 9.97 -1.21
C PHE A 45 4.04 8.59 -0.96
N VAL A 46 4.73 7.50 -1.31
CA VAL A 46 4.29 6.14 -1.00
C VAL A 46 4.19 5.92 0.51
N LEU A 47 5.16 6.44 1.28
CA LEU A 47 5.15 6.42 2.74
C LEU A 47 3.89 7.10 3.31
N PHE A 48 3.58 8.30 2.86
CA PHE A 48 2.40 9.03 3.34
C PHE A 48 1.09 8.34 2.99
N VAL A 49 0.97 7.77 1.79
CA VAL A 49 -0.21 6.99 1.39
C VAL A 49 -0.30 5.68 2.20
N GLY A 50 0.83 5.04 2.50
CA GLY A 50 0.89 3.85 3.36
C GLY A 50 0.47 4.12 4.79
N ILE A 51 0.93 5.21 5.39
CA ILE A 51 0.51 5.65 6.74
C ILE A 51 -0.98 5.97 6.77
N LEU A 52 -1.50 6.66 5.75
CA LEU A 52 -2.91 7.02 5.64
C LEU A 52 -3.79 5.77 5.45
N ALA A 53 -3.35 4.83 4.61
CA ALA A 53 -3.98 3.51 4.44
C ALA A 53 -4.00 2.72 5.76
N GLY A 54 -2.89 2.70 6.51
CA GLY A 54 -2.83 2.10 7.84
C GLY A 54 -3.81 2.73 8.82
N HIS A 55 -4.01 4.06 8.76
CA HIS A 55 -4.93 4.77 9.64
C HIS A 55 -6.41 4.47 9.37
N ILE A 56 -6.80 4.20 8.12
CA ILE A 56 -8.18 3.82 7.76
C ILE A 56 -8.48 2.32 8.00
N ASN A 57 -7.67 1.62 8.79
CA ASN A 57 -7.71 0.16 8.99
C ASN A 57 -7.55 -0.65 7.70
N PHE A 58 -6.95 -0.07 6.66
CA PHE A 58 -6.57 -0.78 5.44
C PHE A 58 -5.22 -1.49 5.67
N THR A 59 -5.26 -2.46 6.59
CA THR A 59 -4.08 -3.05 7.19
C THR A 59 -4.02 -4.55 6.90
N GLY A 60 -2.81 -5.06 6.67
CA GLY A 60 -2.55 -6.48 6.46
C GLY A 60 -1.98 -7.15 7.72
N PRO A 61 -1.65 -8.45 7.66
CA PRO A 61 -1.04 -9.14 8.79
C PRO A 61 0.32 -8.51 9.16
N ARG A 62 0.55 -8.39 10.48
CA ARG A 62 1.72 -7.77 11.12
C ARG A 62 3.10 -8.13 10.51
N PRO A 63 3.37 -9.38 10.10
CA PRO A 63 4.64 -9.74 9.47
C PRO A 63 4.93 -8.96 8.18
N VAL A 64 3.90 -8.65 7.39
CA VAL A 64 4.04 -7.93 6.12
C VAL A 64 4.18 -6.43 6.34
N LEU A 65 3.51 -5.89 7.36
CA LEU A 65 3.71 -4.51 7.81
C LEU A 65 5.18 -4.27 8.21
N ASN A 66 5.75 -5.16 9.03
CA ASN A 66 7.15 -5.06 9.44
C ASN A 66 8.10 -5.17 8.24
N PHE A 67 7.85 -6.12 7.32
CA PHE A 67 8.64 -6.23 6.09
C PHE A 67 8.64 -4.92 5.29
N LEU A 68 7.46 -4.33 5.03
CA LEU A 68 7.36 -3.08 4.27
C LEU A 68 8.01 -1.88 4.98
N GLN A 69 7.95 -1.86 6.31
CA GLN A 69 8.66 -0.88 7.13
C GLN A 69 10.18 -1.05 7.01
N ASP A 70 10.66 -2.30 6.99
CA ASP A 70 12.09 -2.61 6.79
C ASP A 70 12.60 -2.21 5.39
N PHE A 71 11.72 -2.19 4.37
CA PHE A 71 12.04 -1.66 3.03
C PHE A 71 11.94 -0.12 2.93
N GLY A 72 11.57 0.57 4.02
CA GLY A 72 11.37 2.02 4.02
C GLY A 72 10.19 2.47 3.15
N LEU A 73 9.23 1.58 2.91
CA LEU A 73 8.04 1.85 2.10
C LEU A 73 6.88 2.41 2.94
N ILE A 74 6.97 2.34 4.28
CA ILE A 74 6.08 2.94 5.29
C ILE A 74 6.85 3.42 6.53
#